data_AF-A0A7S0KMW0-F1
#
_entry.id   AF-A0A7S0KMW0-F1
#
_cell.length_a   1.000
_cell.length_b   1.000
_cell.length_c   1.000
_cell.angle_alpha   90.00
_cell.angle_beta   90.00
_cell.angle_gamma   90.00
#
_symmetry.space_group_name_H-M   'P 1'
#
loop_
_entity.id
_entity.type
_entity.pdbx_description
1 polymer ?
#
loop_
_entity_poly.entity_id
_entity_poly.type
_entity_poly.pdbx_seq_one_letter_code
_entity_poly.pdbx_strand_id
1 'polypeptide(L)'
;FVGLADRLADSHRGYFVPPRPDKTLTSSSDEDFIARRMQQLDAYLRRLASHPVLRHSKELRVFLTAQNLEADETWYRMKNKAPVPVPVPVPMPPPGQAHVMPMPGQENHFGGMNPQQTPQGMTAPYQPPAAPVTSPTRSRGAGKFFKEMKQTIVQSTAVGMMGGAFGLETHKPKIVEEDTAFITEKDRVLRMEQELAIASQKAERVLAAEQKHSDALGELGLECLKLSKMEEEEAGRMGSYTAAGAACQDMASQARKMGNATVRISRLSRSANNASAKSLDPLHDYLGMMPAVRKAVADRAETLLTLQTHLADVDSKKARLAKLEMDFSKMHKAEMLRRELAADEAAAEAARTEYSHIQGRHQEEFRRLEESRSREFKAMWLAFARTQVRHAEKVLQVWRAVAEDMGADPSEWADMSLAYKPTPEITP
;
A
#
# COMPACT_ATOMS: atom_id res chain seq x y z
N PHE A 1 0.78 13.71 -4.15
CA PHE A 1 0.82 12.34 -3.58
C PHE A 1 -0.35 12.02 -2.65
N VAL A 2 -0.58 12.73 -1.54
CA VAL A 2 -1.74 12.45 -0.65
C VAL A 2 -3.05 12.54 -1.43
N GLY A 3 -3.30 13.68 -2.09
CA GLY A 3 -4.50 13.85 -2.92
C GLY A 3 -4.60 12.82 -4.06
N LEU A 4 -3.49 12.34 -4.62
CA LEU A 4 -3.52 11.26 -5.63
C LEU A 4 -4.01 9.95 -5.02
N ALA A 5 -3.46 9.56 -3.86
CA ALA A 5 -3.85 8.33 -3.19
C ALA A 5 -5.33 8.34 -2.80
N ASP A 6 -5.81 9.47 -2.25
CA ASP A 6 -7.22 9.64 -1.88
C ASP A 6 -8.11 9.55 -3.13
N ARG A 7 -7.72 10.22 -4.22
CA ARG A 7 -8.48 10.22 -5.47
C ARG A 7 -8.53 8.87 -6.15
N LEU A 8 -7.42 8.13 -6.17
CA LEU A 8 -7.37 6.78 -6.72
C LEU A 8 -8.23 5.83 -5.90
N ALA A 9 -8.16 5.92 -4.58
CA ALA A 9 -9.00 5.10 -3.71
C ALA A 9 -10.49 5.36 -3.88
N ASP A 10 -10.90 6.62 -4.08
CA ASP A 10 -12.30 6.98 -4.30
C ASP A 10 -12.82 6.55 -5.68
N SER A 11 -11.99 6.68 -6.73
CA SER A 11 -12.39 6.40 -8.12
C SER A 11 -12.29 4.93 -8.50
N HIS A 12 -11.43 4.16 -7.82
CA HIS A 12 -11.15 2.76 -8.10
C HIS A 12 -11.53 1.86 -6.93
N ARG A 13 -12.73 2.06 -6.35
CA ARG A 13 -13.25 1.23 -5.24
C ARG A 13 -13.25 -0.26 -5.64
N GLY A 14 -12.84 -1.11 -4.70
CA GLY A 14 -12.69 -2.56 -4.93
C GLY A 14 -11.41 -2.98 -5.68
N TYR A 15 -10.54 -2.05 -6.09
CA TYR A 15 -9.18 -2.40 -6.54
C TYR A 15 -8.19 -2.40 -5.36
N PHE A 16 -7.13 -3.21 -5.42
CA PHE A 16 -6.03 -3.19 -4.44
C PHE A 16 -5.07 -2.05 -4.78
N VAL A 17 -5.50 -0.81 -4.51
CA VAL A 17 -4.71 0.39 -4.75
C VAL A 17 -3.48 0.39 -3.82
N PRO A 18 -2.23 0.35 -4.35
CA PRO A 18 -1.03 0.34 -3.54
C PRO A 18 -1.07 1.43 -2.46
N PRO A 19 -0.66 1.13 -1.22
CA PRO A 19 -0.66 2.14 -0.18
C PRO A 19 0.49 3.12 -0.38
N ARG A 20 0.21 4.38 -0.07
CA ARG A 20 1.22 5.43 -0.06
C ARG A 20 2.15 5.23 1.16
N PRO A 21 3.45 5.52 1.04
CA PRO A 21 4.36 5.53 2.18
C PRO A 21 3.87 6.41 3.34
N ASP A 22 3.94 5.88 4.57
CA ASP A 22 3.43 6.52 5.78
C ASP A 22 4.07 7.88 6.07
N LYS A 23 3.36 8.76 6.75
CA LYS A 23 3.93 10.04 7.18
C LYS A 23 4.78 9.79 8.43
N THR A 24 6.09 9.79 8.30
CA THR A 24 7.00 9.77 9.45
C THR A 24 7.10 11.16 10.07
N LEU A 25 6.99 11.23 11.40
CA LEU A 25 7.21 12.44 12.18
C LEU A 25 8.70 12.55 12.52
N THR A 26 9.52 12.84 11.51
CA THR A 26 10.96 13.09 11.68
C THR A 26 11.28 14.53 11.30
N SER A 27 12.24 15.15 11.99
CA SER A 27 12.74 16.49 11.67
C SER A 27 13.13 16.55 10.19
N SER A 28 12.45 17.42 9.44
CA SER A 28 12.39 17.40 7.97
C SER A 28 13.68 17.78 7.24
N SER A 29 14.81 17.90 7.94
CA SER A 29 16.05 18.48 7.42
C SER A 29 17.18 17.46 7.20
N ASP A 30 16.97 16.18 7.50
CA ASP A 30 17.97 15.14 7.22
C ASP A 30 17.94 14.76 5.73
N GLU A 31 19.07 14.89 5.04
CA GLU A 31 19.19 14.49 3.63
C GLU A 31 18.87 13.00 3.43
N ASP A 32 19.28 12.15 4.37
CA ASP A 32 18.96 10.72 4.39
C ASP A 32 17.46 10.46 4.46
N PHE A 33 16.73 11.29 5.21
CA PHE A 33 15.28 11.19 5.29
C PHE A 33 14.65 11.50 3.94
N ILE A 34 15.09 12.57 3.28
CA ILE A 34 14.59 12.97 1.95
C ILE A 34 14.90 11.88 0.91
N ALA A 35 16.13 11.35 0.89
CA ALA A 35 16.54 10.32 -0.05
C ALA A 35 15.67 9.04 0.09
N ARG A 36 15.47 8.57 1.33
CA ARG A 36 14.58 7.42 1.62
C ARG A 36 13.14 7.71 1.17
N ARG A 37 12.66 8.93 1.42
CA ARG A 37 11.31 9.35 1.03
C ARG A 37 11.12 9.35 -0.49
N MET A 38 12.11 9.84 -1.23
CA MET A 38 12.10 9.83 -2.70
C MET A 38 12.05 8.40 -3.23
N GLN A 39 12.88 7.49 -2.69
CA GLN A 39 12.87 6.08 -3.08
C GLN A 39 11.51 5.41 -2.84
N GLN A 40 10.91 5.66 -1.67
CA GLN A 40 9.58 5.12 -1.33
C GLN A 40 8.48 5.65 -2.27
N LEU A 41 8.53 6.93 -2.64
CA LEU A 41 7.55 7.53 -3.54
C LEU A 41 7.74 7.07 -4.99
N ASP A 42 8.98 6.90 -5.46
CA ASP A 42 9.27 6.30 -6.75
C ASP A 42 8.77 4.85 -6.82
N ALA A 43 9.03 4.04 -5.78
CA ALA A 43 8.48 2.69 -5.68
C ALA A 43 6.94 2.68 -5.72
N TYR A 44 6.29 3.62 -5.01
CA TYR A 44 4.84 3.80 -5.04
C TYR A 44 4.32 4.10 -6.45
N LEU A 45 4.95 5.05 -7.17
CA LEU A 45 4.56 5.37 -8.56
C LEU A 45 4.75 4.19 -9.50
N ARG A 46 5.85 3.43 -9.36
CA ARG A 46 6.11 2.22 -10.15
C ARG A 46 5.04 1.16 -9.94
N ARG A 47 4.59 0.96 -8.69
CA ARG A 47 3.48 0.05 -8.36
C ARG A 47 2.16 0.49 -8.98
N LEU A 48 1.87 1.79 -9.02
CA LEU A 48 0.70 2.32 -9.72
C LEU A 48 0.80 2.09 -11.23
N ALA A 49 1.98 2.32 -11.81
CA ALA A 49 2.22 2.18 -13.26
C ALA A 49 2.25 0.72 -13.74
N SER A 50 2.61 -0.23 -12.87
CA SER A 50 2.61 -1.67 -13.21
C SER A 50 1.21 -2.29 -13.14
N HIS A 51 0.27 -1.67 -12.42
CA HIS A 51 -1.08 -2.19 -12.28
C HIS A 51 -1.87 -2.03 -13.60
N PRO A 52 -2.53 -3.09 -14.14
CA PRO A 52 -3.20 -3.07 -15.44
C PRO A 52 -4.25 -1.97 -15.61
N VAL A 53 -5.05 -1.73 -14.57
CA VAL A 53 -6.08 -0.68 -14.55
C VAL A 53 -5.53 0.69 -14.13
N LEU A 54 -4.90 0.79 -12.95
CA LEU A 54 -4.46 2.08 -12.38
C LEU A 54 -3.49 2.86 -13.28
N ARG A 55 -2.66 2.16 -14.08
CA ARG A 55 -1.75 2.82 -15.03
C ARG A 55 -2.46 3.69 -16.07
N HIS A 56 -3.73 3.39 -16.37
CA HIS A 56 -4.54 4.13 -17.34
C HIS A 56 -5.45 5.17 -16.68
N SER A 57 -5.42 5.31 -15.35
CA SER A 57 -6.27 6.25 -14.62
C SER A 57 -6.02 7.69 -15.05
N LYS A 58 -7.09 8.48 -15.08
CA LYS A 58 -7.02 9.90 -15.45
C LYS A 58 -6.27 10.70 -14.38
N GLU A 59 -6.47 10.32 -13.11
CA GLU A 59 -5.83 10.89 -11.94
C GLU A 59 -4.30 10.75 -12.03
N LEU A 60 -3.80 9.55 -12.33
CA LEU A 60 -2.35 9.32 -12.46
C LEU A 60 -1.77 10.06 -13.66
N ARG A 61 -2.50 10.07 -14.79
CA ARG A 61 -2.07 10.81 -15.99
C ARG A 61 -1.87 12.29 -15.70
N VAL A 62 -2.90 12.96 -15.20
CA VAL A 62 -2.85 14.39 -14.87
C VAL A 62 -1.76 14.67 -13.84
N PHE A 63 -1.65 13.82 -12.81
CA PHE A 63 -0.62 13.95 -11.79
C PHE A 63 0.81 13.92 -12.35
N LEU A 64 1.05 13.11 -13.39
CA LEU A 64 2.38 12.95 -14.00
C LEU A 64 2.66 13.96 -15.13
N THR A 65 1.64 14.48 -15.80
CA THR A 65 1.82 15.33 -17.01
C THR A 65 1.57 16.82 -16.78
N ALA A 66 0.87 17.20 -15.71
CA ALA A 66 0.58 18.61 -15.44
C ALA A 66 1.85 19.39 -15.10
N GLN A 67 2.12 20.49 -15.81
CA GLN A 67 3.25 21.38 -15.52
C GLN A 67 3.09 22.08 -14.16
N ASN A 68 1.86 22.46 -13.83
CA ASN A 68 1.49 22.99 -12.53
C ASN A 68 0.20 22.31 -12.05
N LEU A 69 0.34 21.33 -11.17
CA LEU A 69 -0.76 20.50 -10.70
C LEU A 69 -1.84 21.28 -9.93
N GLU A 70 -1.46 22.32 -9.18
CA GLU A 70 -2.43 23.11 -8.41
C GLU A 70 -3.20 24.10 -9.28
N ALA A 71 -2.64 24.51 -10.43
CA ALA A 71 -3.32 25.34 -11.42
C ALA A 71 -4.12 24.52 -12.46
N ASP A 72 -3.94 23.20 -12.52
CA ASP A 72 -4.63 22.34 -13.47
C ASP A 72 -6.12 22.22 -13.11
N GLU A 73 -6.98 22.68 -14.02
CA GLU A 73 -8.44 22.68 -13.81
C GLU A 73 -9.00 21.25 -13.65
N THR A 74 -8.44 20.29 -14.38
CA THR A 74 -8.91 18.91 -14.32
C THR A 74 -8.59 18.29 -12.96
N TRP A 75 -7.38 18.54 -12.43
CA TRP A 75 -6.97 18.12 -11.10
C TRP A 75 -7.83 18.77 -10.01
N TYR A 76 -8.05 20.08 -10.09
CA TYR A 76 -8.89 20.82 -9.14
C TYR A 76 -10.30 20.25 -9.07
N ARG A 77 -10.92 19.98 -10.21
CA ARG A 77 -12.27 19.38 -10.29
C ARG A 77 -12.33 17.99 -9.67
N MET A 78 -11.33 17.14 -9.96
CA MET A 78 -11.24 15.80 -9.36
C MET A 78 -11.06 15.87 -7.84
N LYS A 79 -10.11 16.69 -7.37
CA LYS A 79 -9.78 16.89 -5.95
C LYS A 79 -10.99 17.37 -5.15
N ASN A 80 -11.78 18.29 -5.70
CA ASN A 80 -12.92 18.89 -5.01
C ASN A 80 -14.27 18.23 -5.29
N LYS A 81 -14.31 17.12 -6.03
CA LYS A 81 -15.56 16.44 -6.44
C LYS A 81 -16.57 17.41 -7.07
N ALA A 82 -16.08 18.39 -7.83
CA ALA A 82 -16.93 19.42 -8.43
C ALA A 82 -17.85 18.77 -9.49
N PRO A 83 -19.16 19.09 -9.51
CA PRO A 83 -20.07 18.58 -10.53
C PRO A 83 -19.60 18.99 -11.91
N VAL A 84 -19.74 18.08 -12.88
CA VAL A 84 -19.42 18.35 -14.29
C VAL A 84 -20.31 19.52 -14.75
N PRO A 85 -19.76 20.60 -15.31
CA PRO A 85 -20.58 21.65 -15.88
C PRO A 85 -21.40 21.04 -17.02
N VAL A 86 -22.72 21.08 -16.89
CA VAL A 86 -23.62 20.75 -18.00
C VAL A 86 -23.37 21.79 -19.08
N PRO A 87 -23.12 21.42 -20.35
CA PRO A 87 -23.00 22.41 -21.42
C PRO A 87 -24.31 23.17 -21.50
N VAL A 88 -24.28 24.46 -21.16
CA VAL A 88 -25.45 25.34 -21.34
C VAL A 88 -25.66 25.45 -22.85
N PRO A 89 -26.84 25.12 -23.40
CA PRO A 89 -27.10 25.32 -24.82
C PRO A 89 -26.94 26.81 -25.13
N VAL A 90 -26.01 27.14 -26.01
CA VAL A 90 -25.87 28.52 -26.52
C VAL A 90 -27.18 28.86 -27.23
N PRO A 91 -27.85 29.99 -26.90
CA PRO A 91 -29.07 30.38 -27.62
C PRO A 91 -28.70 30.61 -29.09
N MET A 92 -29.33 29.87 -30.00
CA MET A 92 -29.28 30.17 -31.43
C MET A 92 -29.78 31.61 -31.65
N PRO A 93 -29.04 32.47 -32.38
CA PRO A 93 -29.54 33.79 -32.71
C PRO A 93 -30.77 33.65 -33.62
N PRO A 94 -31.79 34.51 -33.46
CA PRO A 94 -33.00 34.45 -34.27
C PRO A 94 -32.66 34.69 -35.76
N PRO A 95 -33.31 33.98 -36.70
CA PRO A 95 -33.07 34.18 -38.11
C PRO A 95 -33.66 35.51 -38.53
N GLY A 96 -32.83 36.46 -38.98
CA GLY A 96 -33.34 37.64 -39.68
C GLY A 96 -32.64 38.98 -39.49
N GLN A 97 -31.38 39.06 -39.06
CA GLN A 97 -30.64 40.32 -39.18
C GLN A 97 -29.44 40.15 -40.10
N ALA A 98 -29.64 40.66 -41.33
CA ALA A 98 -28.63 40.78 -42.35
C ALA A 98 -27.42 41.57 -41.80
N HIS A 99 -26.27 40.96 -42.01
CA HIS A 99 -24.95 41.49 -41.73
C HIS A 99 -24.72 42.76 -42.57
N VAL A 100 -24.61 43.94 -41.92
CA VAL A 100 -24.09 45.14 -42.56
C VAL A 100 -22.67 45.36 -42.03
N MET A 101 -21.70 45.07 -42.89
CA MET A 101 -20.27 45.34 -42.67
C MET A 101 -20.03 46.86 -42.59
N PRO A 102 -19.21 47.38 -41.65
CA PRO A 102 -18.59 48.68 -41.81
C PRO A 102 -17.20 48.55 -42.45
N MET A 103 -16.96 49.38 -43.46
CA MET A 103 -15.67 49.61 -44.12
C MET A 103 -14.63 50.26 -43.19
N PRO A 104 -13.31 50.13 -43.47
CA PRO A 104 -12.25 50.60 -42.59
C PRO A 104 -11.74 52.00 -42.96
N GLY A 105 -11.34 52.77 -41.94
CA GLY A 105 -10.45 53.92 -42.10
C GLY A 105 -10.76 55.13 -41.21
N GLN A 106 -10.00 55.30 -40.13
CA GLN A 106 -9.14 56.47 -39.87
C GLN A 106 -8.73 56.54 -38.39
N GLU A 107 -7.41 56.53 -38.18
CA GLU A 107 -6.73 56.91 -36.95
C GLU A 107 -6.63 58.44 -36.83
N ASN A 108 -6.73 58.98 -35.60
CA ASN A 108 -5.92 60.04 -34.98
C ASN A 108 -6.68 60.67 -33.79
N HIS A 109 -6.19 60.59 -32.54
CA HIS A 109 -5.10 61.34 -31.86
C HIS A 109 -5.50 62.72 -31.29
N PHE A 110 -5.01 62.97 -30.05
CA PHE A 110 -5.01 64.22 -29.24
C PHE A 110 -6.36 64.66 -28.61
N GLY A 111 -6.47 65.07 -27.34
CA GLY A 111 -5.52 65.46 -26.29
C GLY A 111 -5.96 66.83 -25.69
N GLY A 112 -6.13 66.95 -24.36
CA GLY A 112 -6.42 68.24 -23.71
C GLY A 112 -6.71 68.17 -22.20
N MET A 113 -5.94 68.91 -21.40
CA MET A 113 -5.82 68.90 -19.92
C MET A 113 -6.73 69.91 -19.18
N ASN A 114 -7.32 69.48 -18.03
CA ASN A 114 -7.44 70.07 -16.65
C ASN A 114 -7.81 71.57 -16.40
N PRO A 115 -8.18 72.05 -15.15
CA PRO A 115 -8.28 71.38 -13.83
C PRO A 115 -9.46 71.82 -12.87
N GLN A 116 -9.54 71.15 -11.70
CA GLN A 116 -9.87 71.66 -10.35
C GLN A 116 -11.34 71.97 -9.94
N GLN A 117 -11.88 71.15 -9.01
CA GLN A 117 -12.61 71.57 -7.79
C GLN A 117 -12.96 70.35 -6.89
N THR A 118 -12.71 70.49 -5.58
CA THR A 118 -13.17 69.62 -4.47
C THR A 118 -13.82 70.54 -3.42
N PRO A 119 -14.78 70.09 -2.56
CA PRO A 119 -14.40 69.44 -1.30
C PRO A 119 -15.39 68.41 -0.67
N GLN A 120 -14.79 67.46 0.06
CA GLN A 120 -15.12 66.90 1.41
C GLN A 120 -16.45 66.17 1.76
N GLY A 121 -16.26 65.06 2.49
CA GLY A 121 -17.22 64.29 3.33
C GLY A 121 -17.24 62.81 2.90
N MET A 122 -16.99 61.76 3.69
CA MET A 122 -17.02 61.51 5.13
C MET A 122 -16.16 60.28 5.48
N THR A 123 -15.82 60.20 6.76
CA THR A 123 -15.02 59.23 7.51
C THR A 123 -15.57 57.79 7.54
N ALA A 124 -14.67 56.81 7.69
CA ALA A 124 -14.96 55.44 8.15
C ALA A 124 -15.62 55.44 9.55
N PRO A 125 -16.28 54.35 10.02
CA PRO A 125 -15.47 53.33 10.73
C PRO A 125 -16.06 51.89 10.89
N TYR A 126 -15.22 51.05 11.51
CA TYR A 126 -15.50 49.92 12.41
C TYR A 126 -15.66 48.48 11.88
N GLN A 127 -14.56 47.73 12.03
CA GLN A 127 -14.50 46.27 12.25
C GLN A 127 -14.72 45.94 13.74
N PRO A 128 -15.46 44.88 14.08
CA PRO A 128 -15.33 44.17 15.35
C PRO A 128 -14.41 42.93 15.24
N PRO A 129 -13.90 42.41 16.36
CA PRO A 129 -12.69 41.57 16.42
C PRO A 129 -12.95 40.10 16.07
N ALA A 130 -11.94 39.46 15.46
CA ALA A 130 -11.90 38.02 15.25
C ALA A 130 -11.68 37.29 16.59
N ALA A 131 -12.65 36.45 16.96
CA ALA A 131 -12.49 35.43 17.99
C ALA A 131 -11.69 34.23 17.40
N PRO A 132 -10.93 33.48 18.22
CA PRO A 132 -10.01 32.45 17.75
C PRO A 132 -10.78 31.26 17.19
N VAL A 133 -10.64 31.01 15.88
CA VAL A 133 -11.19 29.83 15.22
C VAL A 133 -10.28 28.64 15.54
N THR A 134 -10.66 27.90 16.57
CA THR A 134 -10.19 26.53 16.76
C THR A 134 -10.77 25.64 15.66
N SER A 135 -9.91 24.77 15.12
CA SER A 135 -10.23 23.77 14.11
C SER A 135 -11.40 22.85 14.50
N PRO A 136 -12.36 22.58 13.59
CA PRO A 136 -13.18 21.40 13.69
C PRO A 136 -12.75 20.37 12.64
N THR A 137 -11.73 19.57 12.97
CA THR A 137 -11.68 18.19 12.50
C THR A 137 -12.83 17.43 13.19
N ARG A 138 -13.96 17.26 12.50
CA ARG A 138 -14.95 16.26 12.91
C ARG A 138 -15.81 15.82 11.73
N SER A 139 -15.49 14.64 11.18
CA SER A 139 -16.42 13.85 10.38
C SER A 139 -17.70 13.60 11.18
N ARG A 140 -18.77 14.32 10.85
CA ARG A 140 -20.12 14.07 11.37
C ARG A 140 -20.94 13.43 10.26
N GLY A 141 -21.45 12.22 10.48
CA GLY A 141 -22.46 11.61 9.62
C GLY A 141 -22.43 10.08 9.63
N ALA A 142 -21.34 9.49 9.15
CA ALA A 142 -21.28 8.05 8.90
C ALA A 142 -21.52 7.21 10.17
N GLY A 143 -20.80 7.46 11.26
CA GLY A 143 -20.85 6.59 12.46
C GLY A 143 -22.21 6.54 13.18
N LYS A 144 -23.06 7.57 13.04
CA LYS A 144 -24.43 7.56 13.59
C LYS A 144 -25.38 6.79 12.69
N PHE A 145 -25.27 6.99 11.38
CA PHE A 145 -26.02 6.24 10.37
C PHE A 145 -25.69 4.73 10.41
N PHE A 146 -24.41 4.35 10.55
CA PHE A 146 -23.98 2.95 10.72
C PHE A 146 -24.49 2.32 12.02
N LYS A 147 -24.69 3.12 13.08
CA LYS A 147 -25.22 2.64 14.36
C LYS A 147 -26.74 2.44 14.28
N GLU A 148 -27.46 3.39 13.70
CA GLU A 148 -28.90 3.32 13.47
C GLU A 148 -29.26 2.16 12.53
N MET A 149 -28.50 1.95 11.45
CA MET A 149 -28.74 0.88 10.48
C MET A 149 -28.46 -0.52 11.02
N LYS A 150 -27.38 -0.73 11.79
CA LYS A 150 -27.18 -1.98 12.52
C LYS A 150 -28.33 -2.25 13.50
N GLN A 151 -28.85 -1.19 14.11
CA GLN A 151 -30.01 -1.29 15.01
C GLN A 151 -31.29 -1.63 14.24
N THR A 152 -31.49 -1.10 13.03
CA THR A 152 -32.61 -1.45 12.13
C THR A 152 -32.52 -2.88 11.61
N ILE A 153 -31.33 -3.38 11.25
CA ILE A 153 -31.12 -4.78 10.80
C ILE A 153 -31.29 -5.76 11.97
N VAL A 154 -30.81 -5.40 13.17
CA VAL A 154 -31.04 -6.20 14.38
C VAL A 154 -32.51 -6.17 14.78
N GLN A 155 -33.20 -5.02 14.65
CA GLN A 155 -34.64 -4.92 14.89
C GLN A 155 -35.45 -5.70 13.86
N SER A 156 -35.12 -5.68 12.57
CA SER A 156 -35.82 -6.48 11.56
C SER A 156 -35.63 -7.99 11.77
N THR A 157 -34.46 -8.39 12.25
CA THR A 157 -34.17 -9.79 12.61
C THR A 157 -34.88 -10.21 13.90
N ALA A 158 -34.96 -9.33 14.91
CA ALA A 158 -35.68 -9.57 16.17
C ALA A 158 -37.22 -9.56 15.99
N VAL A 159 -37.75 -8.71 15.12
CA VAL A 159 -39.18 -8.74 14.73
C VAL A 159 -39.53 -10.06 14.03
N GLY A 160 -38.59 -10.62 13.25
CA GLY A 160 -38.73 -11.94 12.64
C GLY A 160 -38.77 -13.12 13.62
N MET A 161 -38.24 -12.96 14.85
CA MET A 161 -38.34 -13.99 15.89
C MET A 161 -39.62 -13.87 16.74
N MET A 162 -40.19 -12.66 16.89
CA MET A 162 -41.40 -12.46 17.69
C MET A 162 -42.71 -12.58 16.89
N GLY A 163 -42.65 -12.43 15.55
CA GLY A 163 -43.81 -12.61 14.66
C GLY A 163 -44.23 -14.06 14.41
N GLY A 164 -43.35 -15.04 14.69
CA GLY A 164 -43.67 -16.47 14.54
C GLY A 164 -44.73 -16.99 15.53
N ALA A 165 -44.99 -16.27 16.62
CA ALA A 165 -45.96 -16.66 17.64
C ALA A 165 -47.40 -16.18 17.38
N PHE A 166 -47.65 -15.36 16.34
CA PHE A 166 -48.96 -14.74 16.08
C PHE A 166 -49.51 -14.92 14.65
N GLY A 167 -48.94 -15.81 13.83
CA GLY A 167 -49.52 -16.18 12.53
C GLY A 167 -49.65 -15.04 11.50
N LEU A 168 -48.99 -13.91 11.72
CA LEU A 168 -48.80 -12.88 10.69
C LEU A 168 -47.55 -13.23 9.89
N GLU A 169 -47.73 -13.74 8.67
CA GLU A 169 -46.64 -13.91 7.70
C GLU A 169 -46.05 -12.54 7.37
N THR A 170 -45.04 -12.15 8.14
CA THR A 170 -44.14 -11.06 7.77
C THR A 170 -43.19 -11.64 6.73
N HIS A 171 -43.33 -11.17 5.49
CA HIS A 171 -42.40 -11.46 4.40
C HIS A 171 -40.97 -11.21 4.91
N LYS A 172 -40.20 -12.27 5.17
CA LYS A 172 -38.78 -12.14 5.50
C LYS A 172 -38.12 -11.54 4.26
N PRO A 173 -37.50 -10.34 4.33
CA PRO A 173 -36.79 -9.80 3.20
C PRO A 173 -35.66 -10.77 2.83
N LYS A 174 -35.48 -11.05 1.53
CA LYS A 174 -34.36 -11.86 1.04
C LYS A 174 -33.09 -11.06 1.27
N ILE A 175 -32.37 -11.37 2.35
CA ILE A 175 -31.09 -10.73 2.67
C ILE A 175 -30.09 -11.19 1.60
N VAL A 176 -29.51 -10.23 0.88
CA VAL A 176 -28.40 -10.51 -0.05
C VAL A 176 -27.17 -10.81 0.78
N GLU A 177 -26.69 -12.05 0.77
CA GLU A 177 -25.52 -12.49 1.53
C GLU A 177 -24.21 -12.36 0.73
N GLU A 178 -23.08 -12.40 1.43
CA GLU A 178 -21.77 -12.50 0.77
C GLU A 178 -21.56 -13.88 0.13
N ASP A 179 -20.94 -13.90 -1.04
CA ASP A 179 -20.60 -15.15 -1.73
C ASP A 179 -19.64 -16.00 -0.89
N THR A 180 -19.93 -17.29 -0.73
CA THR A 180 -19.09 -18.24 0.03
C THR A 180 -17.65 -18.33 -0.48
N ALA A 181 -17.47 -18.21 -1.80
CA ALA A 181 -16.16 -18.16 -2.45
C ALA A 181 -15.34 -16.94 -2.00
N PHE A 182 -15.97 -15.77 -1.89
CA PHE A 182 -15.31 -14.56 -1.40
C PHE A 182 -14.91 -14.68 0.08
N ILE A 183 -15.79 -15.23 0.93
CA ILE A 183 -15.49 -15.43 2.36
C ILE A 183 -14.28 -16.35 2.51
N THR A 184 -14.26 -17.46 1.78
CA THR A 184 -13.19 -18.45 1.81
C THR A 184 -11.85 -17.83 1.38
N GLU A 185 -11.85 -17.08 0.29
CA GLU A 185 -10.65 -16.44 -0.25
C GLU A 185 -10.14 -15.30 0.65
N LYS A 186 -11.04 -14.47 1.18
CA LYS A 186 -10.72 -13.43 2.16
C LYS A 186 -10.03 -14.03 3.39
N ASP A 187 -10.62 -15.08 3.96
CA ASP A 187 -10.07 -15.73 5.15
C ASP A 187 -8.72 -16.40 4.86
N ARG A 188 -8.56 -17.01 3.67
CA ARG A 188 -7.29 -17.58 3.21
C ARG A 188 -6.19 -16.49 3.15
N VAL A 189 -6.48 -15.35 2.54
CA VAL A 189 -5.51 -14.26 2.37
C VAL A 189 -5.14 -13.60 3.69
N LEU A 190 -6.10 -13.41 4.60
CA LEU A 190 -5.83 -12.85 5.93
C LEU A 190 -5.03 -13.81 6.83
N ARG A 191 -5.27 -15.12 6.74
CA ARG A 191 -4.41 -16.13 7.39
C ARG A 191 -3.00 -16.12 6.82
N MET A 192 -2.87 -16.04 5.48
CA MET A 192 -1.57 -15.94 4.82
C MET A 192 -0.80 -14.70 5.28
N GLU A 193 -1.46 -13.54 5.42
CA GLU A 193 -0.83 -12.34 5.99
C GLU A 193 -0.23 -12.58 7.38
N GLN A 194 -0.96 -13.26 8.27
CA GLN A 194 -0.49 -13.56 9.63
C GLN A 194 0.76 -14.45 9.60
N GLU A 195 0.72 -15.53 8.82
CA GLU A 195 1.86 -16.44 8.68
C GLU A 195 3.08 -15.75 8.06
N LEU A 196 2.87 -14.89 7.06
CA LEU A 196 3.95 -14.14 6.43
C LEU A 196 4.54 -13.07 7.33
N ALA A 197 3.74 -12.45 8.21
CA ALA A 197 4.26 -11.54 9.22
C ALA A 197 5.21 -12.27 10.19
N ILE A 198 4.84 -13.50 10.59
CA ILE A 198 5.69 -14.35 11.42
C ILE A 198 6.96 -14.73 10.65
N ALA A 199 6.83 -15.20 9.40
CA ALA A 199 7.97 -15.57 8.57
C ALA A 199 8.95 -14.41 8.35
N SER A 200 8.44 -13.20 8.08
CA SER A 200 9.23 -11.97 7.96
C SER A 200 10.01 -11.68 9.24
N GLN A 201 9.36 -11.78 10.40
CA GLN A 201 10.03 -11.60 11.69
C GLN A 201 11.13 -12.64 11.92
N LYS A 202 10.91 -13.89 11.53
CA LYS A 202 11.92 -14.96 11.64
C LYS A 202 13.09 -14.74 10.68
N ALA A 203 12.81 -14.28 9.46
CA ALA A 203 13.83 -13.92 8.49
C ALA A 203 14.75 -12.80 9.02
N GLU A 204 14.18 -11.75 9.62
CA GLU A 204 14.96 -10.67 10.27
C GLU A 204 15.86 -11.20 11.40
N ARG A 205 15.37 -12.16 12.21
CA ARG A 205 16.19 -12.78 13.27
C ARG A 205 17.37 -13.57 12.71
N VAL A 206 17.17 -14.30 11.60
CA VAL A 206 18.25 -15.03 10.92
C VAL A 206 19.30 -14.05 10.42
N LEU A 207 18.90 -12.98 9.72
CA LEU A 207 19.83 -11.97 9.20
C LEU A 207 20.60 -11.25 10.32
N ALA A 208 19.94 -10.99 11.45
CA ALA A 208 20.59 -10.41 12.63
C ALA A 208 21.62 -11.37 13.26
N ALA A 209 21.31 -12.66 13.32
CA ALA A 209 22.25 -13.67 13.81
C ALA A 209 23.46 -13.84 12.88
N GLU A 210 23.24 -13.89 11.56
CA GLU A 210 24.33 -13.93 10.56
C GLU A 210 25.20 -12.67 10.63
N GLN A 211 24.60 -11.50 10.84
CA GLN A 211 25.35 -10.26 11.05
C GLN A 211 26.27 -10.35 12.26
N LYS A 212 25.73 -10.77 13.41
CA LYS A 212 26.51 -10.95 14.65
C LYS A 212 27.63 -11.98 14.49
N HIS A 213 27.36 -13.08 13.79
CA HIS A 213 28.40 -14.07 13.47
C HIS A 213 29.53 -13.45 12.64
N SER A 214 29.17 -12.66 11.63
CA SER A 214 30.13 -11.96 10.79
C SER A 214 30.95 -10.93 11.58
N ASP A 215 30.33 -10.22 12.52
CA ASP A 215 31.01 -9.28 13.43
C ASP A 215 32.05 -10.02 14.29
N ALA A 216 31.64 -11.12 14.94
CA ALA A 216 32.51 -11.92 15.79
C ALA A 216 33.71 -12.52 15.03
N LEU A 217 33.52 -12.98 13.79
CA LEU A 217 34.64 -13.42 12.94
C LEU A 217 35.62 -12.27 12.64
N GLY A 218 35.09 -11.06 12.42
CA GLY A 218 35.94 -9.89 12.20
C GLY A 218 36.79 -9.57 13.42
N GLU A 219 36.20 -9.58 14.61
CA GLU A 219 36.88 -9.36 15.89
C GLU A 219 37.95 -10.43 16.15
N LEU A 220 37.60 -11.71 16.02
CA LEU A 220 38.55 -12.82 16.16
C LEU A 220 39.75 -12.64 15.22
N GLY A 221 39.48 -12.30 13.96
CA GLY A 221 40.54 -12.08 12.99
C GLY A 221 41.49 -10.95 13.37
N LEU A 222 41.00 -9.86 13.96
CA LEU A 222 41.82 -8.76 14.46
C LEU A 222 42.67 -9.17 15.67
N GLU A 223 42.12 -9.96 16.59
CA GLU A 223 42.89 -10.48 17.74
C GLU A 223 44.01 -11.44 17.29
N CYS A 224 43.76 -12.32 16.31
CA CYS A 224 44.81 -13.15 15.72
C CYS A 224 45.95 -12.33 15.10
N LEU A 225 45.63 -11.19 14.46
CA LEU A 225 46.64 -10.28 13.92
C LEU A 225 47.45 -9.56 15.00
N LYS A 226 46.85 -9.25 16.16
CA LYS A 226 47.59 -8.73 17.31
C LYS A 226 48.50 -9.80 17.92
N LEU A 227 48.00 -11.02 18.08
CA LEU A 227 48.78 -12.16 18.55
C LEU A 227 50.01 -12.39 17.66
N SER A 228 49.81 -12.36 16.33
CA SER A 228 50.91 -12.45 15.36
C SER A 228 52.01 -11.43 15.62
N LYS A 229 51.67 -10.17 15.88
CA LYS A 229 52.67 -9.12 16.18
C LYS A 229 53.40 -9.38 17.50
N MET A 230 52.69 -9.82 18.55
CA MET A 230 53.32 -10.14 19.82
C MET A 230 54.31 -11.30 19.69
N GLU A 231 53.97 -12.33 18.91
CA GLU A 231 54.87 -13.46 18.66
C GLU A 231 56.12 -13.05 17.84
N GLU A 232 55.99 -12.09 16.90
CA GLU A 232 57.16 -11.53 16.20
C GLU A 232 58.11 -10.77 17.15
N GLU A 233 57.55 -10.00 18.09
CA GLU A 233 58.31 -9.30 19.11
C GLU A 233 59.03 -10.29 20.05
N GLU A 234 58.34 -11.36 20.48
CA GLU A 234 58.92 -12.41 21.31
C GLU A 234 60.04 -13.16 20.58
N ALA A 235 59.85 -13.48 19.31
CA ALA A 235 60.90 -14.07 18.48
C ALA A 235 62.14 -13.17 18.37
N GLY A 236 61.96 -11.85 18.31
CA GLY A 236 63.05 -10.87 18.35
C GLY A 236 63.81 -10.93 19.68
N ARG A 237 63.10 -11.03 20.80
CA ARG A 237 63.69 -11.18 22.15
C ARG A 237 64.47 -12.48 22.32
N MET A 238 63.92 -13.59 21.85
CA MET A 238 64.51 -14.93 21.96
C MET A 238 65.68 -15.16 20.98
N GLY A 239 65.93 -14.22 20.08
CA GLY A 239 66.99 -14.26 19.08
C GLY A 239 66.59 -15.04 17.84
N SER A 240 66.71 -14.41 16.66
CA SER A 240 66.22 -14.93 15.38
C SER A 240 66.87 -16.23 14.90
N TYR A 241 68.01 -16.61 15.48
CA TYR A 241 68.75 -17.82 15.12
C TYR A 241 68.60 -18.95 16.17
N THR A 242 67.78 -18.75 17.19
CA THR A 242 67.48 -19.79 18.19
C THR A 242 66.28 -20.63 17.77
N ALA A 243 66.23 -21.88 18.21
CA ALA A 243 65.08 -22.75 17.95
C ALA A 243 63.77 -22.17 18.53
N ALA A 244 63.85 -21.51 19.70
CA ALA A 244 62.71 -20.84 20.30
C ALA A 244 62.26 -19.62 19.48
N GLY A 245 63.19 -18.79 19.00
CA GLY A 245 62.88 -17.67 18.12
C GLY A 245 62.24 -18.10 16.80
N ALA A 246 62.73 -19.20 16.20
CA ALA A 246 62.15 -19.78 14.99
C ALA A 246 60.72 -20.31 15.23
N ALA A 247 60.45 -20.96 16.37
CA ALA A 247 59.11 -21.42 16.74
C ALA A 247 58.11 -20.25 16.93
N CYS A 248 58.53 -19.17 17.59
CA CYS A 248 57.71 -17.95 17.73
C CYS A 248 57.43 -17.30 16.36
N GLN A 249 58.41 -17.26 15.44
CA GLN A 249 58.18 -16.77 14.07
C GLN A 249 57.17 -17.62 13.29
N ASP A 250 57.22 -18.94 13.42
CA ASP A 250 56.23 -19.82 12.80
C ASP A 250 54.83 -19.57 13.39
N MET A 251 54.70 -19.54 14.71
CA MET A 251 53.43 -19.24 15.39
C MET A 251 52.87 -17.87 14.99
N ALA A 252 53.73 -16.85 14.86
CA ALA A 252 53.35 -15.54 14.36
C ALA A 252 52.80 -15.58 12.93
N SER A 253 53.45 -16.35 12.05
CA SER A 253 53.02 -16.57 10.66
C SER A 253 51.66 -17.27 10.61
N GLN A 254 51.46 -18.33 11.39
CA GLN A 254 50.19 -19.05 11.44
C GLN A 254 49.04 -18.17 11.98
N ALA A 255 49.28 -17.44 13.07
CA ALA A 255 48.32 -16.49 13.62
C ALA A 255 47.94 -15.41 12.60
N ARG A 256 48.90 -14.93 11.79
CA ARG A 256 48.64 -13.97 10.71
C ARG A 256 47.75 -14.55 9.61
N LYS A 257 48.07 -15.75 9.13
CA LYS A 257 47.29 -16.44 8.10
C LYS A 257 45.84 -16.65 8.56
N MET A 258 45.67 -17.16 9.78
CA MET A 258 44.36 -17.37 10.41
C MET A 258 43.59 -16.05 10.56
N GLY A 259 44.25 -14.99 11.05
CA GLY A 259 43.64 -13.67 11.20
C GLY A 259 43.13 -13.09 9.87
N ASN A 260 43.97 -13.13 8.84
CA ASN A 260 43.61 -12.67 7.50
C ASN A 260 42.44 -13.46 6.88
N ALA A 261 42.45 -14.79 7.02
CA ALA A 261 41.37 -15.66 6.55
C ALA A 261 40.03 -15.32 7.23
N THR A 262 40.06 -15.17 8.55
CA THR A 262 38.86 -14.88 9.36
C THR A 262 38.27 -13.50 9.04
N VAL A 263 39.11 -12.47 8.89
CA VAL A 263 38.66 -11.13 8.44
C VAL A 263 38.05 -11.18 7.04
N ARG A 264 38.66 -11.95 6.13
CA ARG A 264 38.13 -12.12 4.77
C ARG A 264 36.75 -12.78 4.79
N ILE A 265 36.57 -13.82 5.60
CA ILE A 265 35.29 -14.51 5.76
C ILE A 265 34.25 -13.57 6.36
N SER A 266 34.58 -12.80 7.40
CA SER A 266 33.69 -11.78 7.96
C SER A 266 33.12 -10.84 6.89
N ARG A 267 33.97 -10.33 5.98
CA ARG A 267 33.54 -9.46 4.87
C ARG A 267 32.64 -10.18 3.87
N LEU A 268 32.97 -11.44 3.54
CA LEU A 268 32.14 -12.27 2.66
C LEU A 268 30.76 -12.54 3.28
N SER A 269 30.70 -12.87 4.57
CA SER A 269 29.47 -13.11 5.31
C SER A 269 28.60 -11.84 5.39
N ARG A 270 29.18 -10.66 5.67
CA ARG A 270 28.43 -9.39 5.60
C ARG A 270 27.85 -9.13 4.21
N SER A 271 28.65 -9.34 3.16
CA SER A 271 28.18 -9.15 1.79
C SER A 271 27.06 -10.12 1.42
N ALA A 272 27.14 -11.37 1.87
CA ALA A 272 26.10 -12.37 1.66
C ALA A 272 24.83 -12.02 2.43
N ASN A 273 24.95 -11.66 3.71
CA ASN A 273 23.82 -11.24 4.56
C ASN A 273 23.07 -10.05 3.95
N ASN A 274 23.79 -9.05 3.44
CA ASN A 274 23.19 -7.91 2.73
C ASN A 274 22.43 -8.32 1.44
N ALA A 275 22.94 -9.30 0.71
CA ALA A 275 22.27 -9.83 -0.48
C ALA A 275 21.05 -10.69 -0.09
N SER A 276 21.15 -11.48 0.97
CA SER A 276 20.06 -12.28 1.54
C SER A 276 18.93 -11.38 2.03
N ALA A 277 19.24 -10.29 2.74
CA ALA A 277 18.26 -9.28 3.15
C ALA A 277 17.46 -8.74 1.96
N LYS A 278 18.15 -8.28 0.90
CA LYS A 278 17.50 -7.80 -0.34
C LYS A 278 16.66 -8.88 -1.02
N SER A 279 17.13 -10.13 -1.02
CA SER A 279 16.38 -11.22 -1.64
C SER A 279 15.04 -11.48 -0.95
N LEU A 280 14.93 -11.14 0.34
CA LEU A 280 13.77 -11.35 1.20
C LEU A 280 12.79 -10.16 1.22
N ASP A 281 13.13 -9.02 0.59
CA ASP A 281 12.26 -7.84 0.44
C ASP A 281 10.82 -8.19 -0.02
N PRO A 282 10.56 -9.21 -0.88
CA PRO A 282 9.19 -9.56 -1.27
C PRO A 282 8.25 -9.93 -0.11
N LEU A 283 8.76 -10.37 1.04
CA LEU A 283 7.95 -10.58 2.25
C LEU A 283 7.35 -9.25 2.72
N HIS A 284 8.19 -8.23 2.87
CA HIS A 284 7.78 -6.89 3.30
C HIS A 284 6.90 -6.20 2.26
N ASP A 285 7.16 -6.41 0.97
CA ASP A 285 6.35 -5.85 -0.11
C ASP A 285 4.93 -6.42 -0.13
N TYR A 286 4.77 -7.73 0.07
CA TYR A 286 3.46 -8.37 0.19
C TYR A 286 2.70 -7.82 1.42
N LEU A 287 3.34 -7.80 2.60
CA LEU A 287 2.75 -7.24 3.82
C LEU A 287 2.40 -5.77 3.65
N GLY A 288 3.23 -5.03 2.91
CA GLY A 288 3.00 -3.65 2.54
C GLY A 288 1.75 -3.45 1.69
N MET A 289 1.29 -4.43 0.92
CA MET A 289 0.04 -4.35 0.15
C MET A 289 -1.22 -4.69 0.97
N MET A 290 -1.09 -5.36 2.09
CA MET A 290 -2.24 -5.82 2.89
C MET A 290 -3.20 -4.72 3.39
N PRO A 291 -2.76 -3.49 3.71
CA PRO A 291 -3.68 -2.39 3.97
C PRO A 291 -4.64 -2.09 2.80
N ALA A 292 -4.16 -2.23 1.55
CA ALA A 292 -5.00 -2.04 0.37
C ALA A 292 -6.04 -3.16 0.22
N VAL A 293 -5.64 -4.40 0.50
CA VAL A 293 -6.54 -5.56 0.49
C VAL A 293 -7.65 -5.38 1.53
N ARG A 294 -7.31 -5.01 2.76
CA ARG A 294 -8.29 -4.73 3.82
C ARG A 294 -9.24 -3.60 3.45
N LYS A 295 -8.73 -2.55 2.81
CA LYS A 295 -9.56 -1.43 2.33
C LYS A 295 -10.57 -1.90 1.27
N ALA A 296 -10.13 -2.64 0.27
CA ALA A 296 -11.03 -3.17 -0.76
C ALA A 296 -12.09 -4.11 -0.15
N VAL A 297 -11.70 -5.00 0.77
CA VAL A 297 -12.65 -5.84 1.54
C VAL A 297 -13.69 -4.99 2.29
N ALA A 298 -13.27 -3.87 2.89
CA ALA A 298 -14.19 -2.94 3.54
C ALA A 298 -15.13 -2.23 2.54
N ASP A 299 -14.63 -1.81 1.38
CA ASP A 299 -15.43 -1.18 0.32
C ASP A 299 -16.56 -2.11 -0.18
N ARG A 300 -16.27 -3.42 -0.29
CA ARG A 300 -17.27 -4.43 -0.64
C ARG A 300 -18.33 -4.59 0.44
N ALA A 301 -17.91 -4.69 1.70
CA ALA A 301 -18.85 -4.81 2.82
C ALA A 301 -19.76 -3.57 2.93
N GLU A 302 -19.21 -2.37 2.70
CA GLU A 302 -19.97 -1.12 2.65
C GLU A 302 -21.00 -1.14 1.51
N THR A 303 -20.58 -1.55 0.31
CA THR A 303 -21.47 -1.57 -0.86
C THR A 303 -22.57 -2.62 -0.73
N LEU A 304 -22.28 -3.78 -0.13
CA LEU A 304 -23.28 -4.78 0.20
C LEU A 304 -24.31 -4.23 1.19
N LEU A 305 -23.85 -3.53 2.22
CA LEU A 305 -24.74 -2.90 3.20
C LEU A 305 -25.65 -1.84 2.53
N THR A 306 -25.11 -1.02 1.63
CA THR A 306 -25.90 -0.06 0.84
C THR A 306 -26.98 -0.77 0.02
N LEU A 307 -26.64 -1.87 -0.66
CA LEU A 307 -27.60 -2.67 -1.42
C LEU A 307 -28.69 -3.27 -0.51
N GLN A 308 -28.30 -3.88 0.61
CA GLN A 308 -29.24 -4.45 1.58
C GLN A 308 -30.21 -3.39 2.13
N THR A 309 -29.71 -2.18 2.40
CA THR A 309 -30.53 -1.05 2.87
C THR A 309 -31.59 -0.68 1.85
N HIS A 310 -31.19 -0.44 0.59
CA HIS A 310 -32.14 -0.06 -0.46
C HIS A 310 -33.17 -1.17 -0.73
N LEU A 311 -32.77 -2.44 -0.69
CA LEU A 311 -33.71 -3.56 -0.85
C LEU A 311 -34.73 -3.63 0.30
N ALA A 312 -34.30 -3.40 1.54
CA ALA A 312 -35.20 -3.35 2.69
C ALA A 312 -36.19 -2.18 2.60
N ASP A 313 -35.74 -1.01 2.14
CA ASP A 313 -36.60 0.15 1.93
C ASP A 313 -37.65 -0.14 0.84
N VAL A 314 -37.23 -0.72 -0.29
CA VAL A 314 -38.12 -1.17 -1.38
C VAL A 314 -39.17 -2.17 -0.87
N ASP A 315 -38.76 -3.20 -0.13
CA ASP A 315 -39.67 -4.21 0.41
C ASP A 315 -40.68 -3.59 1.40
N SER A 316 -40.21 -2.66 2.24
CA SER A 316 -41.08 -1.95 3.19
C SER A 316 -42.11 -1.04 2.49
N LYS A 317 -41.69 -0.35 1.41
CA LYS A 317 -42.56 0.52 0.61
C LYS A 317 -43.56 -0.30 -0.20
N LYS A 318 -43.15 -1.45 -0.77
CA LYS A 318 -44.05 -2.42 -1.43
C LYS A 318 -45.14 -2.92 -0.49
N ALA A 319 -44.76 -3.34 0.72
CA ALA A 319 -45.72 -3.81 1.72
C ALA A 319 -46.71 -2.72 2.18
N ARG A 320 -46.26 -1.45 2.28
CA ARG A 320 -47.12 -0.30 2.58
C ARG A 320 -48.06 0.02 1.42
N LEU A 321 -47.54 0.01 0.19
CA LEU A 321 -48.31 0.29 -1.01
C LEU A 321 -49.44 -0.72 -1.18
N ALA A 322 -49.17 -2.02 -1.02
CA ALA A 322 -50.18 -3.07 -1.10
C ALA A 322 -51.37 -2.84 -0.15
N LYS A 323 -51.13 -2.29 1.05
CA LYS A 323 -52.20 -1.94 2.02
C LYS A 323 -52.98 -0.68 1.61
N LEU A 324 -52.30 0.30 1.04
CA LEU A 324 -52.88 1.57 0.59
C LEU A 324 -53.73 1.41 -0.67
N GLU A 325 -53.38 0.46 -1.53
CA GLU A 325 -54.11 0.15 -2.77
C GLU A 325 -55.49 -0.48 -2.51
N MET A 326 -55.68 -1.10 -1.35
CA MET A 326 -56.98 -1.64 -0.94
C MET A 326 -57.99 -0.57 -0.49
N ASP A 327 -57.56 0.68 -0.30
CA ASP A 327 -58.39 1.79 0.19
C ASP A 327 -58.51 2.90 -0.87
N PHE A 328 -59.61 2.89 -1.62
CA PHE A 328 -59.89 3.86 -2.68
C PHE A 328 -59.89 5.32 -2.21
N SER A 329 -60.12 5.59 -0.91
CA SER A 329 -60.07 6.95 -0.35
C SER A 329 -58.64 7.51 -0.27
N LYS A 330 -57.61 6.65 -0.34
CA LYS A 330 -56.20 7.02 -0.21
C LYS A 330 -55.43 6.96 -1.54
N MET A 331 -56.14 7.01 -2.67
CA MET A 331 -55.55 6.86 -4.01
C MET A 331 -54.39 7.84 -4.28
N HIS A 332 -54.52 9.11 -3.90
CA HIS A 332 -53.44 10.09 -4.07
C HIS A 332 -52.18 9.75 -3.25
N LYS A 333 -52.36 9.24 -2.03
CA LYS A 333 -51.25 8.79 -1.16
C LYS A 333 -50.59 7.53 -1.70
N ALA A 334 -51.36 6.61 -2.27
CA ALA A 334 -50.83 5.44 -2.97
C ALA A 334 -49.98 5.86 -4.16
N GLU A 335 -50.43 6.85 -4.95
CA GLU A 335 -49.70 7.34 -6.12
C GLU A 335 -48.39 8.04 -5.75
N MET A 336 -48.37 8.85 -4.69
CA MET A 336 -47.13 9.44 -4.17
C MET A 336 -46.15 8.37 -3.71
N LEU A 337 -46.63 7.34 -2.98
CA LEU A 337 -45.79 6.23 -2.53
C LEU A 337 -45.27 5.38 -3.70
N ARG A 338 -46.02 5.24 -4.80
CA ARG A 338 -45.53 4.59 -6.04
C ARG A 338 -44.35 5.32 -6.65
N ARG A 339 -44.40 6.65 -6.73
CA ARG A 339 -43.27 7.45 -7.26
C ARG A 339 -42.03 7.30 -6.39
N GLU A 340 -42.19 7.35 -5.07
CA GLU A 340 -41.10 7.12 -4.12
C GLU A 340 -40.55 5.69 -4.21
N LEU A 341 -41.41 4.69 -4.41
CA LEU A 341 -41.00 3.30 -4.60
C LEU A 341 -40.18 3.15 -5.89
N ALA A 342 -40.62 3.74 -6.99
CA ALA A 342 -39.89 3.69 -8.26
C ALA A 342 -38.49 4.33 -8.15
N ALA A 343 -38.36 5.43 -7.40
CA ALA A 343 -37.07 6.06 -7.14
C ALA A 343 -36.13 5.17 -6.30
N ASP A 344 -36.66 4.52 -5.25
CA ASP A 344 -35.89 3.59 -4.42
C ASP A 344 -35.50 2.30 -5.18
N GLU A 345 -36.38 1.79 -6.05
CA GLU A 345 -36.07 0.65 -6.92
C GLU A 345 -34.93 0.98 -7.88
N ALA A 346 -34.94 2.17 -8.48
CA ALA A 346 -33.84 2.64 -9.31
C ALA A 346 -32.52 2.78 -8.50
N ALA A 347 -32.59 3.27 -7.27
CA ALA A 347 -31.43 3.34 -6.38
C ALA A 347 -30.92 1.94 -5.97
N ALA A 348 -31.81 0.99 -5.69
CA ALA A 348 -31.47 -0.40 -5.39
C ALA A 348 -30.77 -1.09 -6.56
N GLU A 349 -31.24 -0.86 -7.79
CA GLU A 349 -30.62 -1.42 -8.99
C GLU A 349 -29.25 -0.81 -9.29
N ALA A 350 -29.09 0.51 -9.06
CA ALA A 350 -27.78 1.16 -9.14
C ALA A 350 -26.80 0.58 -8.10
N ALA A 351 -27.24 0.38 -6.85
CA ALA A 351 -26.44 -0.24 -5.79
C ALA A 351 -26.08 -1.71 -6.11
N ARG A 352 -27.01 -2.45 -6.73
CA ARG A 352 -26.77 -3.84 -7.19
C ARG A 352 -25.69 -3.89 -8.26
N THR A 353 -25.78 -2.98 -9.23
CA THR A 353 -24.80 -2.88 -10.32
C THR A 353 -23.41 -2.56 -9.77
N GLU A 354 -23.30 -1.60 -8.84
CA GLU A 354 -22.00 -1.27 -8.22
C GLU A 354 -21.45 -2.43 -7.38
N TYR A 355 -22.30 -3.13 -6.62
CA TYR A 355 -21.87 -4.33 -5.90
C TYR A 355 -21.34 -5.40 -6.85
N SER A 356 -22.01 -5.64 -7.98
CA SER A 356 -21.56 -6.58 -9.01
C SER A 356 -20.23 -6.19 -9.63
N HIS A 357 -19.99 -4.90 -9.89
CA HIS A 357 -18.69 -4.41 -10.33
C HIS A 357 -17.59 -4.69 -9.30
N ILE A 358 -17.84 -4.42 -8.02
CA ILE A 358 -16.88 -4.71 -6.94
C ILE A 358 -16.64 -6.23 -6.83
N GLN A 359 -17.66 -7.06 -7.05
CA GLN A 359 -17.49 -8.52 -7.11
C GLN A 359 -16.48 -8.93 -8.18
N GLY A 360 -16.67 -8.45 -9.42
CA GLY A 360 -15.75 -8.73 -10.52
C GLY A 360 -14.34 -8.20 -10.27
N ARG A 361 -14.20 -6.97 -9.75
CA ARG A 361 -12.90 -6.39 -9.38
C ARG A 361 -12.19 -7.25 -8.35
N HIS A 362 -12.85 -7.61 -7.24
CA HIS A 362 -12.23 -8.41 -6.19
C HIS A 362 -11.72 -9.75 -6.69
N GLN A 363 -12.50 -10.46 -7.50
CA GLN A 363 -12.09 -11.75 -8.05
C GLN A 363 -10.77 -11.62 -8.83
N GLU A 364 -10.68 -10.60 -9.68
CA GLU A 364 -9.49 -10.33 -10.48
C GLU A 364 -8.30 -9.86 -9.62
N GLU A 365 -8.54 -9.01 -8.62
CA GLU A 365 -7.51 -8.49 -7.72
C GLU A 365 -6.90 -9.59 -6.83
N PHE A 366 -7.72 -10.47 -6.26
CA PHE A 366 -7.24 -11.61 -5.49
C PHE A 366 -6.43 -12.58 -6.35
N ARG A 367 -6.91 -12.87 -7.56
CA ARG A 367 -6.16 -13.69 -8.54
C ARG A 367 -4.80 -13.07 -8.85
N ARG A 368 -4.75 -11.77 -9.18
CA ARG A 368 -3.49 -11.08 -9.49
C ARG A 368 -2.55 -11.06 -8.29
N LEU A 369 -3.06 -10.79 -7.08
CA LEU A 369 -2.26 -10.78 -5.85
C LEU A 369 -1.59 -12.15 -5.65
N GLU A 370 -2.33 -13.23 -5.82
CA GLU A 370 -1.83 -14.59 -5.65
C GLU A 370 -0.79 -14.95 -6.73
N GLU A 371 -1.04 -14.62 -7.99
CA GLU A 371 -0.10 -14.83 -9.10
C GLU A 371 1.20 -14.05 -8.89
N SER A 372 1.12 -12.79 -8.45
CA SER A 372 2.31 -11.99 -8.15
C SER A 372 3.08 -12.57 -6.98
N ARG A 373 2.39 -12.87 -5.86
CA ARG A 373 2.99 -13.47 -4.67
C ARG A 373 3.72 -14.76 -5.00
N SER A 374 3.08 -15.69 -5.71
CA SER A 374 3.67 -16.98 -6.08
C SER A 374 4.94 -16.81 -6.91
N ARG A 375 4.89 -15.94 -7.94
CA ARG A 375 6.03 -15.65 -8.81
C ARG A 375 7.18 -14.98 -8.05
N GLU A 376 6.88 -13.95 -7.28
CA GLU A 376 7.87 -13.19 -6.52
C GLU A 376 8.51 -14.05 -5.43
N PHE A 377 7.72 -14.87 -4.73
CA PHE A 377 8.25 -15.72 -3.67
C PHE A 377 9.13 -16.84 -4.22
N LYS A 378 8.76 -17.41 -5.37
CA LYS A 378 9.64 -18.37 -6.07
C LYS A 378 10.99 -17.73 -6.41
N ALA A 379 10.98 -16.50 -6.92
CA ALA A 379 12.20 -15.77 -7.24
C ALA A 379 13.02 -15.43 -5.98
N MET A 380 12.35 -15.01 -4.91
CA MET A 380 12.95 -14.75 -3.59
C MET A 380 13.65 -15.99 -3.04
N TRP A 381 12.96 -17.12 -2.93
CA TRP A 381 13.55 -18.35 -2.38
C TRP A 381 14.74 -18.83 -3.20
N LEU A 382 14.65 -18.74 -4.53
CA LEU A 382 15.75 -19.08 -5.41
C LEU A 382 16.95 -18.14 -5.23
N ALA A 383 16.71 -16.84 -5.09
CA ALA A 383 17.76 -15.84 -4.88
C ALA A 383 18.44 -16.02 -3.51
N PHE A 384 17.67 -16.28 -2.46
CA PHE A 384 18.17 -16.58 -1.12
C PHE A 384 19.05 -17.84 -1.15
N ALA A 385 18.54 -18.95 -1.68
CA ALA A 385 19.29 -20.21 -1.78
C ALA A 385 20.60 -20.06 -2.58
N ARG A 386 20.56 -19.38 -3.72
CA ARG A 386 21.76 -19.08 -4.53
C ARG A 386 22.78 -18.25 -3.77
N THR A 387 22.33 -17.30 -2.95
CA THR A 387 23.20 -16.47 -2.12
C THR A 387 23.88 -17.30 -1.05
N GLN A 388 23.12 -18.16 -0.35
CA GLN A 388 23.67 -19.06 0.68
C GLN A 388 24.67 -20.06 0.10
N VAL A 389 24.37 -20.68 -1.06
CA VAL A 389 25.30 -21.63 -1.73
C VAL A 389 26.61 -20.93 -2.09
N ARG A 390 26.54 -19.79 -2.79
CA ARG A 390 27.73 -19.02 -3.18
C ARG A 390 28.54 -18.55 -1.97
N HIS A 391 27.85 -18.22 -0.88
CA HIS A 391 28.50 -17.84 0.37
C HIS A 391 29.27 -19.02 0.96
N ALA A 392 28.61 -20.16 1.14
CA ALA A 392 29.20 -21.37 1.71
C ALA A 392 30.41 -21.86 0.91
N GLU A 393 30.33 -21.88 -0.43
CA GLU A 393 31.44 -22.27 -1.31
C GLU A 393 32.66 -21.37 -1.12
N LYS A 394 32.47 -20.04 -1.06
CA LYS A 394 33.56 -19.09 -0.86
C LYS A 394 34.18 -19.20 0.53
N VAL A 395 33.37 -19.42 1.56
CA VAL A 395 33.88 -19.62 2.93
C VAL A 395 34.69 -20.90 3.02
N LEU A 396 34.17 -22.00 2.47
CA LEU A 396 34.87 -23.27 2.40
C LEU A 396 36.22 -23.14 1.69
N GLN A 397 36.26 -22.42 0.56
CA GLN A 397 37.50 -22.17 -0.17
C GLN A 397 38.54 -21.43 0.68
N VAL A 398 38.13 -20.42 1.46
CA VAL A 398 39.04 -19.67 2.33
C VAL A 398 39.54 -20.54 3.49
N TRP A 399 38.66 -21.33 4.10
CA TRP A 399 39.05 -22.22 5.19
C TRP A 399 39.98 -23.35 4.75
N ARG A 400 39.73 -23.96 3.59
CA ARG A 400 40.62 -24.99 3.01
C ARG A 400 42.00 -24.43 2.72
N ALA A 401 42.07 -23.27 2.08
CA ALA A 401 43.35 -22.64 1.75
C ALA A 401 44.21 -22.39 3.00
N VAL A 402 43.63 -21.88 4.09
CA VAL A 402 44.40 -21.66 5.33
C VAL A 402 44.77 -22.97 6.03
N ALA A 403 43.93 -24.00 5.98
CA ALA A 403 44.25 -25.30 6.55
C ALA A 403 45.40 -25.99 5.79
N GLU A 404 45.37 -25.97 4.46
CA GLU A 404 46.44 -26.50 3.60
C GLU A 404 47.76 -25.73 3.80
N ASP A 405 47.69 -24.39 3.91
CA ASP A 405 48.85 -23.55 4.24
C ASP A 405 49.45 -23.84 5.65
N MET A 406 48.69 -24.51 6.51
CA MET A 406 49.07 -24.96 7.86
C MET A 406 49.46 -26.45 7.91
N GLY A 407 49.47 -27.15 6.77
CA GLY A 407 49.93 -28.53 6.64
C GLY A 407 48.84 -29.59 6.61
N ALA A 408 47.56 -29.22 6.49
CA ALA A 408 46.49 -30.19 6.26
C ALA A 408 46.60 -30.81 4.86
N ASP A 409 46.34 -32.11 4.74
CA ASP A 409 46.36 -32.79 3.44
C ASP A 409 45.05 -32.52 2.67
N PRO A 410 45.08 -32.22 1.36
CA PRO A 410 43.87 -31.99 0.57
C PRO A 410 42.88 -33.17 0.58
N SER A 411 43.35 -34.40 0.82
CA SER A 411 42.50 -35.59 0.90
C SER A 411 41.58 -35.59 2.12
N GLU A 412 41.88 -34.81 3.17
CA GLU A 412 41.03 -34.67 4.36
C GLU A 412 39.62 -34.13 4.03
N TRP A 413 39.48 -33.46 2.88
CA TRP A 413 38.22 -32.85 2.44
C TRP A 413 37.49 -33.63 1.35
N ALA A 414 38.09 -34.70 0.80
CA ALA A 414 37.53 -35.47 -0.31
C ALA A 414 36.33 -36.33 0.11
N ASP A 415 36.29 -36.76 1.38
CA ASP A 415 35.28 -37.68 1.92
C ASP A 415 33.99 -36.98 2.40
N MET A 416 33.96 -35.64 2.39
CA MET A 416 32.78 -34.86 2.80
C MET A 416 31.57 -35.02 1.87
N SER A 417 31.73 -35.62 0.69
CA SER A 417 30.64 -35.90 -0.25
C SER A 417 29.73 -37.06 0.19
N LEU A 418 30.17 -37.91 1.12
CA LEU A 418 29.43 -39.07 1.64
C LEU A 418 28.56 -38.78 2.87
N ALA A 419 28.64 -37.58 3.45
CA ALA A 419 27.92 -37.23 4.68
C ALA A 419 26.41 -37.03 4.51
N TYR A 420 25.88 -36.99 3.29
CA TYR A 420 24.44 -37.02 3.03
C TYR A 420 24.05 -38.34 2.35
N LYS A 421 23.82 -39.38 3.15
CA LYS A 421 22.89 -40.45 2.76
C LYS A 421 21.49 -39.95 3.11
N PRO A 422 20.62 -39.61 2.15
CA PRO A 422 19.23 -39.34 2.46
C PRO A 422 18.68 -40.58 3.16
N THR A 423 18.16 -40.41 4.37
CA THR A 423 17.35 -41.43 5.02
C THR A 423 16.26 -41.82 4.03
N PRO A 424 16.07 -43.12 3.70
CA PRO A 424 14.99 -43.50 2.81
C PRO A 424 13.68 -43.02 3.44
N GLU A 425 12.92 -42.27 2.64
CA GLU A 425 11.58 -41.80 2.98
C GLU A 425 10.77 -42.98 3.52
N ILE A 426 10.42 -42.93 4.80
CA ILE A 426 9.25 -43.66 5.27
C ILE A 426 8.07 -42.83 4.79
N THR A 427 7.45 -43.25 3.68
CA THR A 427 6.09 -42.84 3.33
C THR A 427 5.31 -44.04 2.81
N PRO A 428 4.00 -44.12 3.07
CA PRO A 428 3.23 -43.62 4.21
C PRO A 428 3.04 -44.66 5.33
#